data_AF-A0A2V6PLP6-F1
#
_entry.id   AF-A0A2V6PLP6-F1
#
_cell.length_a   1.000
_cell.length_b   1.000
_cell.length_c   1.000
_cell.angle_alpha   90.00
_cell.angle_beta   90.00
_cell.angle_gamma   90.00
#
_symmetry.space_group_name_H-M   'P 1'
#
loop_
_entity.id
_entity.type
_entity.pdbx_description
1 polymer ?
#
loop_
_entity_poly.entity_id
_entity_poly.type
_entity_poly.pdbx_seq_one_letter_code
_entity_poly.pdbx_strand_id
1 'polypeptide(L)'
;MLAFTVFWAYISFSQYFIIWNANIPEETFWYVLREKGTWNQIGKYVIILGHFFLPFLMLLRIDWKLKLTIMFPLCAWAWVMHFFDMSFNILPAGRPDGFSFRWLWLDLGCLAFIGGLLTKVFLKNLNTHPAFPQKDPRLAEGLDVYVPSASAGKTAPSPGGAK
;
A
#
# COMPACT_ATOMS: atom_id res chain seq x y z
N MET A 1 2.20 -3.38 5.53
CA MET A 1 1.00 -3.88 4.85
C MET A 1 -0.23 -3.81 5.75
N LEU A 2 -0.37 -4.64 6.80
CA LEU A 2 -1.58 -4.67 7.64
C LEU A 2 -2.01 -3.30 8.22
N ALA A 3 -1.07 -2.55 8.81
CA ALA A 3 -1.40 -1.24 9.38
C ALA A 3 -1.94 -0.27 8.31
N PHE A 4 -1.33 -0.27 7.12
CA PHE A 4 -1.77 0.56 6.00
C PHE A 4 -3.13 0.11 5.42
N THR A 5 -3.43 -1.19 5.39
CA THR A 5 -4.76 -1.67 4.93
C THR A 5 -5.86 -1.23 5.89
N VAL A 6 -5.60 -1.25 7.21
CA VAL A 6 -6.56 -0.76 8.22
C VAL A 6 -6.68 0.77 8.15
N PHE A 7 -5.56 1.47 8.00
CA PHE A 7 -5.53 2.93 7.88
C PHE A 7 -6.29 3.42 6.64
N TRP A 8 -6.09 2.78 5.49
CA TRP A 8 -6.81 3.10 4.26
C TRP A 8 -8.32 2.90 4.43
N ALA A 9 -8.73 1.80 5.07
CA ALA A 9 -10.15 1.54 5.34
C ALA A 9 -10.74 2.57 6.31
N TYR A 10 -9.98 2.98 7.32
CA TYR A 10 -10.39 4.02 8.25
C TYR A 10 -10.64 5.36 7.54
N ILE A 11 -9.72 5.81 6.68
CA ILE A 11 -9.90 7.07 5.94
C ILE A 11 -11.11 6.97 5.01
N SER A 12 -11.18 5.90 4.21
CA SER A 12 -12.23 5.72 3.21
C SER A 12 -13.62 5.64 3.85
N PHE A 13 -13.74 4.90 4.96
CA PHE A 13 -14.99 4.81 5.71
C PHE A 13 -15.35 6.13 6.40
N SER A 14 -14.37 6.79 7.05
CA SER A 14 -14.61 8.07 7.71
C SER A 14 -15.10 9.13 6.72
N GLN A 15 -14.51 9.17 5.53
CA GLN A 15 -14.93 10.08 4.46
C GLN A 15 -16.38 9.81 4.04
N TYR A 16 -16.74 8.56 3.79
CA TYR A 16 -18.12 8.18 3.44
C TYR A 16 -19.09 8.55 4.57
N PHE A 17 -18.76 8.21 5.82
CA PHE A 17 -19.62 8.42 6.98
C PHE A 17 -19.92 9.90 7.22
N ILE A 18 -18.91 10.78 7.14
CA ILE A 18 -19.08 12.23 7.34
C ILE A 18 -19.97 12.82 6.24
N ILE A 19 -19.71 12.49 4.98
CA ILE A 19 -20.47 13.06 3.86
C ILE A 19 -21.92 12.56 3.86
N TRP A 20 -22.13 11.28 4.17
CA TRP A 20 -23.45 10.70 4.32
C TRP A 20 -24.24 11.34 5.48
N ASN A 21 -23.58 11.59 6.62
CA ASN A 21 -24.23 12.17 7.79
C ASN A 21 -24.53 13.68 7.64
N ALA A 22 -23.62 14.44 7.03
CA ALA A 22 -23.79 15.87 6.79
C ALA A 22 -24.84 16.16 5.70
N ASN A 23 -24.95 15.29 4.69
CA ASN A 23 -25.94 15.33 3.61
C ASN A 23 -26.09 16.71 2.92
N ILE A 24 -24.96 17.40 2.71
CA ILE A 24 -24.90 18.70 2.02
C ILE A 24 -24.88 18.46 0.51
N PRO A 25 -25.79 19.07 -0.29
CA PRO A 25 -25.92 18.76 -1.72
C PRO A 25 -24.66 19.07 -2.53
N GLU A 26 -23.91 20.10 -2.14
CA GLU A 26 -22.65 20.50 -2.77
C GLU A 26 -21.53 19.47 -2.62
N GLU A 27 -21.59 18.58 -1.63
CA GLU A 27 -20.54 17.57 -1.34
C GLU A 27 -20.99 16.13 -1.68
N THR A 28 -22.30 15.90 -1.72
CA THR A 28 -22.88 14.55 -1.95
C THR A 28 -22.93 14.17 -3.43
N PHE A 29 -22.87 15.12 -4.37
CA PHE A 29 -22.94 14.84 -5.81
C PHE A 29 -21.93 13.77 -6.26
N TRP A 30 -20.74 13.76 -5.65
CA TRP A 30 -19.68 12.80 -5.95
C TRP A 30 -20.08 11.36 -5.59
N TYR A 31 -20.71 11.15 -4.45
CA TYR A 31 -21.21 9.84 -4.02
C TYR A 31 -22.48 9.43 -4.78
N VAL A 32 -23.39 10.37 -5.04
CA VAL A 32 -24.63 10.09 -5.79
C VAL A 32 -24.34 9.53 -7.19
N LEU A 33 -23.27 9.98 -7.85
CA LEU A 33 -22.84 9.43 -9.14
C LEU A 33 -22.33 7.99 -9.04
N ARG A 34 -21.72 7.64 -7.91
CA ARG A 34 -21.06 6.35 -7.65
C ARG A 34 -21.99 5.32 -7.02
N GLU A 35 -23.09 5.76 -6.42
CA GLU A 35 -24.17 4.89 -5.96
C GLU A 35 -25.15 4.49 -7.06
N LYS A 36 -24.95 4.96 -8.30
CA LYS A 36 -25.75 4.56 -9.46
C LYS A 36 -25.10 3.43 -10.26
N GLY A 37 -25.93 2.53 -10.77
CA GLY A 37 -25.53 1.48 -11.71
C GLY A 37 -24.47 0.51 -11.17
N THR A 38 -23.56 0.07 -12.03
CA THR A 38 -22.52 -0.92 -11.71
C THR A 38 -21.45 -0.39 -10.75
N TRP A 39 -21.28 0.93 -10.65
CA TRP A 39 -20.29 1.55 -9.75
C TRP A 39 -20.60 1.29 -8.27
N ASN A 40 -21.89 1.18 -7.93
CA ASN A 40 -22.33 0.83 -6.58
C ASN A 40 -21.87 -0.58 -6.19
N GLN A 41 -21.98 -1.54 -7.12
CA GLN A 41 -21.56 -2.93 -6.89
C GLN A 41 -20.04 -3.02 -6.71
N ILE A 42 -19.27 -2.26 -7.48
CA ILE A 42 -17.81 -2.17 -7.35
C ILE A 42 -17.44 -1.56 -5.99
N GLY A 43 -18.07 -0.45 -5.60
CA GLY A 43 -17.81 0.20 -4.31
C GLY A 43 -18.15 -0.70 -3.10
N LYS A 44 -19.34 -1.33 -3.10
CA LYS A 44 -19.81 -2.10 -1.94
C LYS A 44 -19.21 -3.49 -1.83
N TYR A 45 -19.08 -4.21 -2.94
CA TYR A 45 -18.64 -5.60 -2.89
C TYR A 45 -17.16 -5.75 -3.20
N VAL A 46 -16.66 -5.09 -4.25
CA VAL A 46 -15.26 -5.27 -4.68
C VAL A 46 -14.33 -4.55 -3.72
N ILE A 47 -14.59 -3.27 -3.42
CA ILE A 47 -13.68 -2.47 -2.59
C ILE A 47 -13.77 -2.89 -1.11
N ILE A 48 -14.95 -2.98 -0.50
CA ILE A 48 -15.06 -3.32 0.93
C ILE A 48 -14.56 -4.76 1.20
N LEU A 49 -15.01 -5.75 0.42
CA LEU A 49 -14.63 -7.15 0.66
C LEU A 49 -13.22 -7.46 0.16
N GLY A 50 -12.89 -7.00 -1.06
CA GLY A 50 -11.63 -7.31 -1.71
C GLY A 50 -10.45 -6.47 -1.23
N HIS A 51 -10.65 -5.17 -0.96
CA HIS A 51 -9.54 -4.25 -0.64
C HIS A 51 -9.25 -4.23 0.86
N PHE A 52 -10.27 -4.40 1.69
CA PHE A 52 -10.12 -4.40 3.14
C PHE A 52 -10.23 -5.80 3.73
N PHE A 53 -11.38 -6.47 3.58
CA PHE A 53 -11.68 -7.68 4.35
C PHE A 53 -10.73 -8.86 4.05
N LEU A 54 -10.50 -9.16 2.77
CA LEU A 54 -9.62 -10.25 2.35
C LEU A 54 -8.17 -10.04 2.84
N PRO A 55 -7.49 -8.92 2.55
CA PRO A 55 -6.13 -8.71 3.03
C PRO A 55 -6.07 -8.57 4.55
N PHE A 56 -7.07 -7.98 5.20
CA PHE A 56 -7.13 -7.88 6.66
C PHE A 56 -7.11 -9.27 7.31
N LEU A 57 -7.99 -10.18 6.88
CA LEU A 57 -8.06 -11.53 7.43
C LEU A 57 -6.78 -12.33 7.15
N MET A 58 -6.22 -12.22 5.93
CA MET A 58 -4.97 -12.91 5.59
C MET A 58 -3.75 -12.37 6.37
N LEU A 59 -3.72 -11.07 6.68
CA LEU A 59 -2.60 -10.43 7.38
C LEU A 59 -2.73 -10.48 8.91
N LEU A 60 -3.87 -10.93 9.44
CA LEU A 60 -4.09 -11.01 10.89
C LEU A 60 -3.11 -11.99 11.54
N ARG A 61 -2.93 -13.17 10.94
CA ARG A 61 -2.04 -14.22 11.44
C ARG A 61 -0.56 -13.88 11.17
N ILE A 62 0.28 -13.99 12.20
CA ILE A 62 1.72 -13.70 12.09
C ILE A 62 2.47 -14.69 11.19
N ASP A 63 2.15 -15.98 11.27
CA ASP A 63 2.80 -17.02 10.46
C ASP A 63 2.63 -16.79 8.95
N TRP A 64 1.52 -16.19 8.55
CA TRP A 64 1.24 -15.92 7.13
C TRP A 64 2.02 -14.71 6.62
N LYS A 65 2.31 -13.74 7.50
CA LYS A 65 3.12 -12.56 7.18
C LYS A 65 4.59 -12.91 6.91
N LEU A 66 5.07 -14.00 7.49
CA LEU A 66 6.47 -14.44 7.33
C LEU A 66 6.66 -15.38 6.12
N LYS A 67 5.58 -15.92 5.54
CA LYS A 67 5.66 -16.85 4.41
C LYS A 67 5.59 -16.10 3.08
N LEU A 68 6.69 -16.10 2.33
CA LEU A 68 6.76 -15.47 0.99
C LEU A 68 5.71 -16.03 0.01
N THR A 69 5.38 -17.32 0.10
CA THR A 69 4.36 -17.97 -0.74
C THR A 69 2.97 -17.35 -0.57
N ILE A 70 2.67 -16.76 0.59
CA ILE A 70 1.39 -16.09 0.86
C ILE A 70 1.53 -14.58 0.60
N MET A 71 2.67 -13.98 0.95
CA MET A 71 2.91 -12.55 0.75
C MET A 71 2.96 -12.14 -0.72
N PHE A 72 3.57 -12.94 -1.59
CA PHE A 72 3.66 -12.61 -3.01
C PHE A 72 2.29 -12.48 -3.70
N PRO A 73 1.38 -13.48 -3.65
CA PRO A 73 0.05 -13.34 -4.23
C PRO A 73 -0.77 -12.26 -3.54
N LEU A 74 -0.57 -12.02 -2.23
CA LEU A 74 -1.27 -10.95 -1.53
C LEU A 74 -0.82 -9.56 -1.99
N CYS A 75 0.47 -9.35 -2.25
CA CYS A 75 0.97 -8.12 -2.83
C CYS A 75 0.40 -7.91 -4.25
N ALA A 76 0.37 -8.94 -5.08
CA ALA A 76 -0.25 -8.87 -6.41
C ALA A 76 -1.74 -8.54 -6.31
N TRP A 77 -2.46 -9.15 -5.38
CA TRP A 77 -3.86 -8.83 -5.08
C TRP A 77 -4.03 -7.38 -4.66
N ALA A 78 -3.17 -6.86 -3.78
CA ALA A 78 -3.22 -5.47 -3.35
C ALA A 78 -3.06 -4.49 -4.52
N TRP A 79 -2.20 -4.79 -5.50
CA TRP A 79 -2.08 -4.01 -6.73
C TRP A 79 -3.37 -4.03 -7.57
N VAL A 80 -3.99 -5.20 -7.73
CA VAL A 80 -5.28 -5.33 -8.43
C VAL A 80 -6.37 -4.54 -7.73
N MET A 81 -6.45 -4.62 -6.40
CA MET A 81 -7.44 -3.84 -5.64
C MET A 81 -7.18 -2.35 -5.70
N HIS A 82 -5.91 -1.93 -5.71
CA HIS A 82 -5.56 -0.52 -5.88
C HIS A 82 -5.96 0.02 -7.26
N PHE A 83 -5.87 -0.80 -8.30
CA PHE A 83 -6.43 -0.46 -9.61
C PHE A 83 -7.93 -0.21 -9.56
N PHE A 84 -8.69 -1.08 -8.88
CA PHE A 84 -10.13 -0.89 -8.71
C PHE A 84 -10.47 0.34 -7.84
N ASP A 85 -9.68 0.62 -6.80
CA ASP A 85 -9.83 1.81 -5.97
C ASP A 85 -9.63 3.11 -6.78
N MET A 86 -8.53 3.20 -7.54
CA MET A 86 -8.28 4.34 -8.43
C MET A 86 -9.35 4.47 -9.51
N SER A 87 -9.79 3.33 -10.07
CA SER A 87 -10.87 3.28 -11.05
C SER A 87 -12.18 3.83 -10.48
N PHE A 88 -12.56 3.44 -9.27
CA PHE A 88 -13.76 3.93 -8.58
C PHE A 88 -13.65 5.42 -8.23
N ASN A 89 -12.46 5.91 -7.88
CA ASN A 89 -12.26 7.32 -7.59
C ASN A 89 -12.32 8.21 -8.84
N ILE A 90 -11.77 7.77 -9.98
CA ILE A 90 -11.57 8.62 -11.16
C ILE A 90 -12.66 8.42 -12.24
N LEU A 91 -12.92 7.17 -12.64
CA LEU A 91 -13.69 6.88 -13.86
C LEU A 91 -15.17 7.27 -13.84
N PRO A 92 -15.90 7.24 -12.70
CA PRO A 92 -17.33 7.61 -12.69
C PRO A 92 -17.59 9.03 -13.22
N ALA A 93 -16.63 9.95 -13.09
CA ALA A 93 -16.75 11.31 -13.60
C ALA A 93 -16.76 11.38 -15.15
N GLY A 94 -16.05 10.48 -15.83
CA GLY A 94 -15.98 10.43 -17.30
C GLY A 94 -16.86 9.34 -17.93
N ARG A 95 -17.31 8.35 -17.14
CA ARG A 95 -18.11 7.20 -17.60
C ARG A 95 -19.26 6.91 -16.61
N PRO A 96 -20.30 7.76 -16.59
CA PRO A 96 -21.40 7.64 -15.63
C PRO A 96 -22.26 6.37 -15.83
N ASP A 97 -22.30 5.82 -17.05
CA ASP A 97 -23.12 4.66 -17.41
C ASP A 97 -22.65 3.33 -16.80
N GLY A 98 -21.43 3.28 -16.24
CA GLY A 98 -20.91 2.10 -15.56
C GLY A 98 -19.48 1.72 -15.95
N PHE A 99 -18.99 0.64 -15.36
CA PHE A 99 -17.70 0.06 -15.69
C PHE A 99 -17.84 -0.82 -16.93
N SER A 100 -17.43 -0.31 -18.08
CA SER A 100 -17.53 -1.05 -19.34
C SER A 100 -16.22 -1.76 -19.66
N PHE A 101 -16.28 -3.09 -19.71
CA PHE A 101 -15.14 -3.97 -20.05
C PHE A 101 -14.50 -3.66 -21.40
N ARG A 102 -15.23 -2.99 -22.31
CA ARG A 102 -14.69 -2.54 -23.60
C ARG A 102 -13.54 -1.54 -23.46
N TRP A 103 -13.53 -0.73 -22.40
CA TRP A 103 -12.48 0.28 -22.19
C TRP A 103 -11.34 -0.22 -21.30
N LEU A 104 -11.51 -1.40 -20.68
CA LEU A 104 -10.53 -1.98 -19.76
C LEU A 104 -9.16 -2.13 -20.42
N TRP A 105 -9.09 -2.53 -21.69
CA TRP A 105 -7.81 -2.69 -22.39
C TRP A 105 -7.03 -1.36 -22.48
N LEU A 106 -7.73 -0.23 -22.63
CA LEU A 106 -7.12 1.09 -22.72
C LEU A 106 -6.63 1.54 -21.34
N ASP A 107 -7.44 1.34 -20.29
CA ASP A 107 -7.07 1.67 -18.92
C ASP A 107 -5.84 0.83 -18.46
N LEU A 108 -5.83 -0.47 -18.80
CA LEU A 108 -4.68 -1.36 -18.57
C LEU A 108 -3.47 -0.99 -19.44
N GLY A 109 -3.69 -0.56 -20.68
CA GLY A 109 -2.63 -0.09 -21.58
C GLY A 109 -1.93 1.16 -21.04
N CYS A 110 -2.70 2.12 -20.53
CA CYS A 110 -2.17 3.32 -19.88
C CYS A 110 -1.36 2.97 -18.63
N LEU A 111 -1.85 2.06 -17.79
CA LEU A 111 -1.12 1.59 -16.61
C LEU A 111 0.14 0.81 -16.96
N ALA A 112 0.08 -0.06 -17.98
CA ALA A 112 1.25 -0.78 -18.45
C ALA A 112 2.30 0.17 -19.03
N PHE A 113 1.89 1.25 -19.70
CA PHE A 113 2.80 2.27 -20.21
C PHE A 113 3.49 3.04 -19.08
N ILE A 114 2.72 3.59 -18.14
CA ILE A 114 3.24 4.36 -17.00
C ILE A 114 4.09 3.45 -16.10
N GLY A 115 3.55 2.29 -15.74
CA GLY A 115 4.21 1.28 -14.93
C GLY A 115 5.48 0.77 -15.60
N GLY A 116 5.45 0.44 -16.90
CA GLY A 116 6.60 -0.01 -17.66
C GLY A 116 7.71 1.05 -17.74
N LEU A 117 7.34 2.32 -17.95
CA LEU A 117 8.32 3.42 -17.97
C LEU A 117 8.96 3.63 -16.59
N LEU A 118 8.16 3.60 -15.52
CA LEU A 118 8.64 3.69 -14.14
C LEU A 118 9.54 2.50 -13.79
N THR A 119 9.13 1.27 -14.13
CA THR A 119 9.93 0.06 -13.91
C THR A 119 11.25 0.13 -14.68
N LYS A 120 11.25 0.63 -15.92
CA LYS A 120 12.49 0.81 -16.69
C LYS A 120 13.45 1.80 -16.02
N VAL A 121 12.94 2.95 -15.55
CA VAL A 121 13.74 3.94 -14.84
C VAL A 121 14.25 3.39 -13.50
N PHE A 122 13.38 2.69 -12.77
CA PHE A 122 13.72 2.06 -11.50
C PHE A 122 14.81 1.00 -11.67
N LEU A 123 14.68 0.08 -12.62
CA LEU A 123 15.68 -0.95 -12.90
C LEU A 123 17.01 -0.35 -13.38
N LYS A 124 16.95 0.71 -14.18
CA LYS A 124 18.16 1.46 -14.58
C LYS A 124 18.88 2.00 -13.34
N ASN A 125 18.15 2.65 -12.44
CA ASN A 125 18.73 3.23 -11.22
C ASN A 125 19.21 2.16 -10.24
N LEU A 126 18.51 1.03 -10.15
CA LEU A 126 18.89 -0.09 -9.30
C LEU A 126 20.18 -0.77 -9.80
N ASN A 127 20.36 -0.90 -11.11
CA ASN A 127 21.56 -1.50 -11.69
C ASN A 127 22.78 -0.56 -11.67
N THR A 128 22.58 0.75 -11.60
CA THR A 128 23.68 1.73 -11.55
C THR A 128 24.23 1.96 -10.14
N HIS A 129 23.55 1.48 -9.10
CA HIS A 129 23.94 1.68 -7.70
C HIS A 129 24.07 0.34 -6.97
N PRO A 130 24.92 0.25 -5.93
CA PRO A 130 25.00 -0.95 -5.11
C PRO A 130 23.64 -1.26 -4.44
N ALA A 131 23.23 -2.54 -4.46
CA ALA A 131 21.92 -2.99 -3.99
C ALA A 131 21.69 -2.82 -2.47
N PHE A 132 22.76 -2.67 -1.70
CA PHE A 132 22.70 -2.39 -0.27
C PHE A 132 23.64 -1.22 0.07
N PRO A 133 23.31 -0.42 1.10
CA PRO A 133 24.09 0.75 1.46
C PRO A 133 25.41 0.34 2.14
N GLN A 134 26.51 0.37 1.40
CA GLN A 134 27.84 -0.10 1.86
C GLN A 134 28.42 0.68 3.05
N LYS A 135 27.98 1.92 3.30
CA LYS A 135 28.52 2.82 4.34
C LYS A 135 27.54 3.13 5.46
N ASP A 136 26.44 2.40 5.57
CA ASP A 136 25.44 2.63 6.62
C ASP A 136 25.92 2.02 7.97
N PRO A 137 26.04 2.82 9.05
CA PRO A 137 26.38 2.32 10.38
C PRO A 137 25.45 1.22 10.91
N ARG A 138 24.19 1.16 10.45
CA ARG A 138 23.19 0.18 10.89
C ARG A 138 23.15 -1.07 10.03
N LEU A 139 23.96 -1.14 8.96
CA LEU A 139 24.00 -2.31 8.08
C LEU A 139 24.34 -3.59 8.84
N ALA A 140 25.28 -3.50 9.78
CA ALA A 140 25.69 -4.65 10.58
C ALA A 140 24.57 -5.13 11.53
N GLU A 141 23.84 -4.21 12.15
CA GLU A 141 22.63 -4.52 12.95
C GLU A 141 21.58 -5.24 12.07
N GLY A 142 21.36 -4.78 10.83
CA GLY A 142 20.41 -5.38 9.90
C GLY A 142 20.82 -6.75 9.34
N LEU A 143 22.11 -7.08 9.38
CA LEU A 143 22.66 -8.40 9.01
C LEU A 143 22.78 -9.34 10.22
N ASP A 144 22.24 -8.95 11.37
CA ASP A 144 22.36 -9.67 12.65
C ASP A 144 23.82 -9.86 13.11
N VAL A 145 24.71 -9.00 12.62
CA VAL A 145 26.10 -8.91 13.08
C VAL A 145 26.12 -7.99 14.29
N TYR A 146 26.32 -8.55 15.48
CA TYR A 146 26.41 -7.77 16.71
C TYR A 146 27.57 -6.78 16.64
N VAL A 147 27.25 -5.49 16.58
CA VAL A 147 28.22 -4.40 16.71
C VAL A 147 28.02 -3.74 18.08
N PRO A 148 29.02 -3.80 18.98
CA PRO A 148 28.96 -3.08 20.24
C PRO A 148 28.74 -1.59 19.98
N SER A 149 27.77 -0.97 20.67
CA SER A 149 27.55 0.47 20.55
C SER A 149 28.79 1.22 21.03
N ALA A 150 29.19 2.26 20.29
CA ALA A 150 30.38 3.06 20.63
C ALA A 150 30.33 3.68 22.04
N SER A 151 29.16 3.77 22.66
CA SER A 151 28.97 4.20 24.05
C SER A 151 29.37 3.15 25.10
N ALA A 152 29.41 1.86 24.75
CA ALA A 152 29.79 0.79 25.68
C ALA A 152 31.30 0.75 25.99
N GLY A 153 32.13 1.42 25.18
CA GLY A 153 33.58 1.53 25.39
C GLY A 153 34.04 2.70 26.25
N LYS A 154 33.12 3.52 26.78
CA LYS A 154 33.43 4.73 27.58
C LYS A 154 33.10 4.61 29.07
N THR A 155 32.89 3.41 29.60
CA THR A 155 32.95 3.21 31.06
C THR A 155 34.41 3.27 31.51
N ALA A 156 34.70 4.33 32.26
CA ALA A 156 35.96 4.79 32.85
C ALA A 156 37.07 3.72 33.11
N PRO A 157 38.36 4.08 32.94
CA PRO A 157 39.44 3.27 33.49
C PRO A 157 39.28 3.17 35.01
N SER A 158 39.20 1.93 35.52
CA SER A 158 39.32 1.65 36.95
C SER A 158 40.63 2.27 37.46
N PRO A 159 40.62 3.13 38.50
CA PRO A 159 41.85 3.66 39.05
C PRO A 159 42.57 2.53 39.79
N GLY A 160 43.71 2.13 39.22
CA GLY A 160 44.91 1.73 39.96
C GLY A 160 44.74 0.61 40.98
N GLY A 161 45.11 -0.60 40.57
CA GLY A 161 45.75 -1.51 41.51
C GLY A 161 47.04 -0.87 42.02
N ALA A 162 47.09 -0.60 43.32
CA ALA A 162 48.32 -0.34 44.06
C ALA A 162 48.22 -1.11 45.38
N LYS A 163 49.08 -2.12 45.48
CA LYS A 163 49.65 -2.80 46.66
C LYS A 163 48.85 -2.82 47.96
#